data_AF-A0AAE6BQ33-F1
#
_entry.id   AF-A0AAE6BQ33-F1
#
_cell.length_a   1.000
_cell.length_b   1.000
_cell.length_c   1.000
_cell.angle_alpha   90.00
_cell.angle_beta   90.00
_cell.angle_gamma   90.00
#
_symmetry.space_group_name_H-M   'P 1'
#
loop_
_entity.id
_entity.type
_entity.pdbx_description
1 polymer ?
#
loop_
_entity_poly.entity_id
_entity_poly.type
_entity_poly.pdbx_seq_one_letter_code
_entity_poly.pdbx_strand_id
1 'polypeptide(L)'
;MNGVLRFRLVLDLIAVGLIVACLAYWWLDNLSHELFGTVLFTLVIVHNVFNRRWYGGVTKRKLDVTRIINLITIVSLAIAMTIMFLTSLLISRDLFPLTAMGGAFAVREIHMFTGYWMLLIVGIHLGTRWQVVMNVFYGMIGMPARSACQTAILRLLTALIMAWGVKSSFDMAFGSKLMLRYSLDMWDFNASTLGFFVNYASIVGLYIAATHFGLRLVSMRARRRMACE
;
A
#
# COMPACT_ATOMS: atom_id res chain seq x y z
N MET A 1 -13.87 -10.93 -18.89
CA MET A 1 -13.35 -9.89 -17.97
C MET A 1 -12.79 -8.74 -18.81
N ASN A 2 -13.12 -7.49 -18.47
CA ASN A 2 -12.68 -6.32 -19.24
C ASN A 2 -11.15 -6.16 -19.16
N GLY A 3 -10.46 -6.15 -20.30
CA GLY A 3 -9.00 -5.98 -20.37
C GLY A 3 -8.51 -4.71 -19.66
N VAL A 4 -9.31 -3.64 -19.69
CA VAL A 4 -9.04 -2.37 -18.99
C VAL A 4 -8.91 -2.54 -17.48
N LEU A 5 -9.74 -3.38 -16.86
CA LEU A 5 -9.67 -3.62 -15.41
C LEU A 5 -8.40 -4.40 -15.03
N ARG A 6 -8.00 -5.37 -15.85
CA ARG A 6 -6.75 -6.11 -15.65
C ARG A 6 -5.55 -5.19 -15.75
N PHE A 7 -5.49 -4.38 -16.82
CA PHE A 7 -4.42 -3.42 -17.04
C PHE A 7 -4.28 -2.45 -15.86
N ARG A 8 -5.41 -1.89 -15.39
CA ARG A 8 -5.41 -1.02 -14.21
C ARG A 8 -4.82 -1.70 -12.98
N LEU A 9 -5.21 -2.94 -12.67
CA LEU A 9 -4.68 -3.63 -11.50
C LEU A 9 -3.18 -3.94 -11.61
N VAL A 10 -2.68 -4.21 -12.81
CA VAL A 10 -1.24 -4.35 -13.04
C VAL A 10 -0.51 -3.05 -12.73
N LEU A 11 -1.01 -1.90 -13.19
CA LEU A 11 -0.43 -0.60 -12.85
C LEU A 11 -0.48 -0.33 -11.34
N ASP A 12 -1.58 -0.69 -10.68
CA ASP A 12 -1.72 -0.53 -9.22
C ASP A 12 -0.71 -1.40 -8.46
N LEU A 13 -0.45 -2.64 -8.92
CA LEU A 13 0.57 -3.52 -8.33
C LEU A 13 1.99 -3.01 -8.57
N ILE A 14 2.28 -2.46 -9.75
CA ILE A 14 3.56 -1.81 -10.05
C ILE A 14 3.77 -0.62 -9.10
N ALA A 15 2.74 0.19 -8.86
CA ALA A 15 2.83 1.31 -7.92
C ALA A 15 3.17 0.85 -6.49
N VAL A 16 2.57 -0.24 -6.00
CA VAL A 16 2.94 -0.83 -4.69
C VAL A 16 4.41 -1.28 -4.69
N GLY A 17 4.86 -1.93 -5.76
CA GLY A 17 6.26 -2.34 -5.91
C GLY A 17 7.23 -1.15 -5.90
N LEU A 18 6.90 -0.06 -6.60
CA LEU A 18 7.69 1.17 -6.61
C LEU A 18 7.75 1.83 -5.23
N ILE A 19 6.65 1.85 -4.46
CA ILE A 19 6.69 2.36 -3.08
C ILE A 19 7.70 1.57 -2.24
N VAL A 20 7.68 0.23 -2.31
CA VAL A 20 8.64 -0.61 -1.57
C VAL A 20 10.06 -0.39 -2.08
N ALA A 21 10.25 -0.23 -3.40
CA ALA A 21 11.56 0.08 -3.96
C ALA A 21 12.09 1.44 -3.48
N CYS A 22 11.26 2.48 -3.42
CA CYS A 22 11.66 3.78 -2.90
C CYS A 22 12.11 3.71 -1.42
N LEU A 23 11.58 2.78 -0.62
CA LEU A 23 12.06 2.57 0.75
C LEU A 23 13.50 2.02 0.81
N ALA A 24 13.98 1.38 -0.25
CA ALA A 24 15.35 0.87 -0.37
C ALA A 24 16.34 1.96 -0.82
N TYR A 25 16.17 3.21 -0.37
CA TYR A 25 16.99 4.37 -0.76
C TYR A 25 18.51 4.10 -0.69
N TRP A 26 18.96 3.49 0.40
CA TRP A 26 20.37 3.22 0.64
C TRP A 26 20.97 2.17 -0.29
N TRP A 27 20.13 1.37 -0.94
CA TRP A 27 20.54 0.45 -1.99
C TRP A 27 20.39 1.05 -3.38
N LEU A 28 19.38 1.91 -3.59
CA LEU A 28 19.07 2.47 -4.91
C LEU A 28 20.01 3.58 -5.35
N ASP A 29 20.62 4.34 -4.42
CA ASP A 29 21.16 5.67 -4.67
C ASP A 29 20.10 6.78 -4.85
N ASN A 30 20.56 8.04 -4.89
CA ASN A 30 19.68 9.20 -4.93
C ASN A 30 18.96 9.33 -6.29
N LEU A 31 19.69 9.21 -7.40
CA LEU A 31 19.14 9.38 -8.75
C LEU A 31 18.07 8.32 -9.02
N SER A 32 18.34 7.05 -8.71
CA SER A 32 17.41 5.96 -8.95
C SER A 32 16.15 6.10 -8.09
N HIS A 33 16.29 6.54 -6.84
CA HIS A 33 15.15 6.83 -5.98
C HIS A 33 14.28 7.96 -6.55
N GLU A 34 14.88 9.03 -7.06
CA GLU A 34 14.15 10.14 -7.69
C GLU A 34 13.43 9.71 -8.98
N LEU A 35 14.07 8.87 -9.81
CA LEU A 35 13.45 8.29 -11.00
C LEU A 35 12.26 7.41 -10.65
N PHE A 36 12.40 6.52 -9.67
CA PHE A 36 11.32 5.62 -9.24
C PHE A 36 10.16 6.40 -8.61
N GLY A 37 10.45 7.44 -7.82
CA GLY A 37 9.47 8.38 -7.31
C GLY A 37 8.70 9.08 -8.44
N THR A 38 9.41 9.54 -9.48
CA THR A 38 8.79 10.21 -10.64
C THR A 38 7.84 9.28 -11.40
N VAL A 39 8.25 8.02 -11.63
CA VAL A 39 7.38 7.00 -12.23
C VAL A 39 6.18 6.71 -11.34
N LEU A 40 6.38 6.59 -10.02
CA LEU A 40 5.30 6.38 -9.05
C LEU A 40 4.27 7.51 -9.10
N PHE A 41 4.69 8.78 -9.06
CA PHE A 41 3.76 9.91 -9.14
C PHE A 41 3.00 9.94 -10.46
N THR A 42 3.67 9.61 -11.57
CA THR A 42 3.02 9.48 -12.88
C THR A 42 1.94 8.41 -12.86
N LEU A 43 2.24 7.23 -12.30
CA LEU A 43 1.26 6.14 -12.16
C LEU A 43 0.08 6.54 -11.26
N VAL A 44 0.33 7.30 -10.19
CA VAL A 44 -0.73 7.79 -9.31
C VAL A 44 -1.64 8.79 -10.03
N ILE A 45 -1.09 9.69 -10.84
CA ILE A 45 -1.89 10.61 -11.67
C ILE A 45 -2.77 9.80 -12.64
N VAL A 46 -2.17 8.85 -13.36
CA VAL A 46 -2.88 7.97 -14.28
C VAL A 46 -3.97 7.17 -13.56
N HIS A 47 -3.68 6.63 -12.37
CA HIS A 47 -4.65 5.95 -11.51
C HIS A 47 -5.84 6.85 -11.20
N ASN A 48 -5.62 8.10 -10.75
CA ASN A 48 -6.70 9.02 -10.41
C ASN A 48 -7.54 9.41 -11.64
N VAL A 49 -6.92 9.60 -12.82
CA VAL A 49 -7.62 9.88 -14.08
C VAL A 49 -8.54 8.73 -14.47
N PHE A 50 -8.06 7.48 -14.42
CA PHE A 50 -8.89 6.30 -14.68
C PHE A 50 -10.04 6.15 -13.67
N ASN A 51 -9.83 6.64 -12.45
CA ASN A 51 -10.80 6.59 -11.35
C ASN A 51 -11.70 7.81 -11.23
N ARG A 52 -11.64 8.78 -12.15
CA ARG A 52 -12.34 10.07 -12.00
C ARG A 52 -13.85 9.94 -11.76
N ARG A 53 -14.48 8.89 -12.29
CA ARG A 53 -15.92 8.60 -12.11
C ARG A 53 -16.29 8.30 -10.66
N TRP A 54 -15.33 7.83 -9.86
CA TRP A 54 -15.55 7.53 -8.44
C TRP A 54 -15.90 8.80 -7.66
N TYR A 55 -15.23 9.93 -7.93
CA TYR A 55 -15.47 11.20 -7.21
C TYR A 55 -16.92 11.69 -7.34
N GLY A 56 -17.52 11.57 -8.53
CA GLY A 56 -18.93 11.93 -8.75
C GLY A 56 -19.95 10.98 -8.11
N GLY A 57 -19.52 9.81 -7.64
CA GLY A 57 -20.36 8.80 -6.99
C GLY A 57 -20.36 8.85 -5.47
N VAL A 58 -19.47 9.67 -4.86
CA VAL A 58 -19.26 9.72 -3.40
C VAL A 58 -20.48 10.24 -2.63
N THR A 59 -21.36 11.02 -3.25
CA THR A 59 -22.52 11.64 -2.57
C THR A 59 -23.81 10.82 -2.64
N LYS A 60 -23.88 9.75 -3.45
CA LYS A 60 -25.17 9.15 -3.87
C LYS A 60 -25.62 7.89 -3.12
N ARG A 61 -24.98 7.50 -2.03
CA ARG A 61 -25.26 6.20 -1.35
C ARG A 61 -25.38 6.38 0.17
N LYS A 62 -26.02 5.43 0.86
CA LYS A 62 -26.05 5.36 2.34
C LYS A 62 -24.65 5.13 2.92
N LEU A 63 -24.37 5.70 4.09
CA LEU A 63 -23.10 5.52 4.81
C LEU A 63 -23.16 4.22 5.62
N ASP A 64 -22.23 3.31 5.35
CA ASP A 64 -21.98 2.09 6.12
C ASP A 64 -20.52 2.12 6.62
N VAL A 65 -20.20 1.37 7.66
CA VAL A 65 -18.89 1.33 8.32
C VAL A 65 -17.77 1.03 7.32
N THR A 66 -17.95 0.06 6.42
CA THR A 66 -16.97 -0.26 5.38
C THR A 66 -16.70 0.93 4.46
N ARG A 67 -17.72 1.75 4.21
CA ARG A 67 -17.59 2.94 3.38
C ARG A 67 -16.88 4.07 4.11
N ILE A 68 -17.17 4.28 5.38
CA ILE A 68 -16.47 5.27 6.22
C ILE A 68 -14.98 4.95 6.24
N ILE A 69 -14.61 3.69 6.50
CA ILE A 69 -13.21 3.24 6.47
C ILE A 69 -12.59 3.52 5.10
N ASN A 70 -13.24 3.11 4.00
CA ASN A 70 -12.72 3.37 2.65
C ASN A 70 -12.56 4.87 2.35
N LEU A 71 -13.47 5.74 2.83
CA LEU A 71 -13.36 7.19 2.64
C LEU A 71 -12.19 7.77 3.43
N ILE A 72 -12.05 7.40 4.70
CA ILE A 72 -10.92 7.81 5.54
C ILE A 72 -9.61 7.39 4.87
N THR A 73 -9.49 6.12 4.46
CA THR A 73 -8.30 5.62 3.78
C THR A 73 -7.96 6.40 2.52
N ILE A 74 -8.95 6.74 1.68
CA ILE A 74 -8.71 7.52 0.45
C ILE A 74 -8.28 8.95 0.77
N VAL A 75 -8.90 9.60 1.74
CA VAL A 75 -8.52 10.97 2.15
C VAL A 75 -7.11 10.97 2.76
N SER A 76 -6.80 10.03 3.66
CA SER A 76 -5.46 9.85 4.21
C SER A 76 -4.42 9.60 3.12
N LEU A 77 -4.75 8.77 2.13
CA LEU A 77 -3.85 8.50 1.01
C LEU A 77 -3.61 9.74 0.14
N ALA A 78 -4.65 10.53 -0.13
CA ALA A 78 -4.52 11.78 -0.87
C ALA A 78 -3.63 12.80 -0.14
N ILE A 79 -3.80 12.94 1.17
CA ILE A 79 -2.96 13.81 2.01
C ILE A 79 -1.51 13.31 2.00
N ALA A 80 -1.29 12.02 2.28
CA ALA A 80 0.05 11.43 2.31
C ALA A 80 0.75 11.55 0.95
N MET A 81 0.03 11.34 -0.16
CA MET A 81 0.59 11.47 -1.50
C MET A 81 0.94 12.92 -1.84
N THR A 82 0.15 13.88 -1.39
CA THR A 82 0.45 15.30 -1.56
C THR A 82 1.71 15.69 -0.79
N ILE A 83 1.82 15.25 0.47
CA ILE A 83 3.02 15.49 1.30
C ILE A 83 4.24 14.84 0.65
N MET A 84 4.15 13.58 0.19
CA MET A 84 5.25 12.91 -0.52
C MET A 84 5.66 13.67 -1.78
N PHE A 85 4.73 14.13 -2.60
CA PHE A 85 5.04 14.89 -3.81
C PHE A 85 5.79 16.19 -3.49
N LEU A 86 5.26 17.00 -2.58
CA LEU A 86 5.86 18.27 -2.20
C LEU A 86 7.24 18.07 -1.57
N THR A 87 7.37 17.14 -0.63
CA THR A 87 8.67 16.85 0.00
C THR A 87 9.69 16.27 -0.98
N SER A 88 9.26 15.47 -1.96
CA SER A 88 10.14 14.95 -3.02
C SER A 88 10.75 16.09 -3.85
N LEU A 89 9.92 17.05 -4.27
CA LEU A 89 10.39 18.22 -5.04
C LEU A 89 11.39 19.07 -4.25
N LEU A 90 11.16 19.21 -2.95
CA LEU A 90 12.00 20.03 -2.07
C LEU A 90 13.32 19.36 -1.68
N ILE A 91 13.41 18.02 -1.76
CA ILE A 91 14.63 17.26 -1.42
C ILE A 91 15.43 16.87 -2.68
N SER A 92 14.76 16.71 -3.83
CA SER A 92 15.37 16.24 -5.08
C SER A 92 16.57 17.11 -5.48
N ARG A 93 17.70 16.45 -5.72
CA ARG A 93 18.96 17.10 -6.10
C ARG A 93 19.35 16.82 -7.54
N ASP A 94 18.99 15.65 -8.05
CA ASP A 94 19.44 15.22 -9.38
C ASP A 94 18.45 15.63 -10.48
N LEU A 95 17.14 15.40 -10.27
CA LEU A 95 16.09 15.72 -11.25
C LEU A 95 15.55 17.15 -11.13
N PHE A 96 15.39 17.66 -9.90
CA PHE A 96 14.81 18.98 -9.65
C PHE A 96 15.70 19.87 -8.77
N PRO A 97 16.96 20.14 -9.17
CA PRO A 97 17.91 20.90 -8.35
C PRO A 97 17.46 22.34 -8.03
N LEU A 98 16.64 22.95 -8.89
CA LEU A 98 16.16 24.33 -8.72
C LEU A 98 15.12 24.49 -7.60
N THR A 99 14.39 23.42 -7.25
CA THR A 99 13.41 23.42 -6.16
C THR A 99 14.01 22.92 -4.85
N ALA A 100 15.24 22.39 -4.89
CA ALA A 100 15.90 21.79 -3.76
C ALA A 100 16.19 22.82 -2.66
N MET A 101 15.74 22.55 -1.44
CA MET A 101 16.12 23.34 -0.27
C MET A 101 17.38 22.74 0.38
N GLY A 102 18.45 23.52 0.42
CA GLY A 102 19.69 23.15 1.12
C GLY A 102 19.45 22.97 2.63
N GLY A 103 20.01 21.91 3.22
CA GLY A 103 19.95 21.68 4.67
C GLY A 103 18.57 21.30 5.23
N ALA A 104 17.61 20.88 4.39
CA ALA A 104 16.23 20.61 4.77
C ALA A 104 16.02 19.27 5.54
N PHE A 105 16.66 19.14 6.71
CA PHE A 105 16.56 17.95 7.56
C PHE A 105 15.11 17.62 7.94
N ALA A 106 14.34 18.61 8.39
CA ALA A 106 12.93 18.42 8.74
C ALA A 106 12.08 17.93 7.55
N VAL A 107 12.37 18.38 6.32
CA VAL A 107 11.65 17.92 5.12
C VAL A 107 11.95 16.45 4.86
N ARG A 108 13.20 16.01 5.06
CA ARG A 108 13.60 14.59 4.95
C ARG A 108 12.91 13.73 5.99
N GLU A 109 12.81 14.19 7.24
CA GLU A 109 12.08 13.48 8.29
C GLU A 109 10.60 13.33 7.94
N ILE A 110 9.94 14.42 7.49
CA ILE A 110 8.54 14.38 7.04
C ILE A 110 8.38 13.43 5.85
N HIS A 111 9.31 13.44 4.89
CA HIS A 111 9.29 12.54 3.74
C HIS A 111 9.38 11.07 4.16
N MET A 112 10.36 10.72 5.00
CA MET A 112 10.52 9.35 5.51
C MET A 112 9.31 8.90 6.33
N PHE A 113 8.86 9.74 7.25
CA PHE A 113 7.67 9.49 8.08
C PHE A 113 6.45 9.20 7.20
N THR A 114 6.19 10.08 6.24
CA THR A 114 5.06 9.97 5.33
C THR A 114 5.21 8.75 4.42
N GLY A 115 6.41 8.39 3.99
CA GLY A 115 6.70 7.19 3.21
C GLY A 115 6.30 5.90 3.94
N TYR A 116 6.64 5.76 5.22
CA TYR A 116 6.24 4.59 6.03
C TYR A 116 4.73 4.56 6.30
N TRP A 117 4.12 5.70 6.63
CA TRP A 117 2.68 5.80 6.78
C TRP A 117 1.94 5.49 5.47
N MET A 118 2.48 5.94 4.34
CA MET A 118 1.94 5.64 3.02
C MET A 118 1.92 4.14 2.75
N LEU A 119 3.00 3.42 3.08
CA LEU A 119 3.04 1.96 2.94
C LEU A 119 1.91 1.27 3.73
N LEU A 120 1.70 1.69 4.99
CA LEU A 120 0.61 1.18 5.84
C LEU A 120 -0.76 1.49 5.23
N ILE A 121 -1.00 2.74 4.83
CA ILE A 121 -2.28 3.19 4.27
C ILE A 121 -2.58 2.46 2.95
N VAL A 122 -1.56 2.22 2.12
CA VAL A 122 -1.69 1.44 0.87
C VAL A 122 -2.07 -0.02 1.17
N GLY A 123 -1.48 -0.64 2.19
CA GLY A 123 -1.88 -1.97 2.65
C GLY A 123 -3.36 -2.03 3.06
N ILE A 124 -3.83 -1.03 3.82
CA ILE A 124 -5.25 -0.89 4.18
C ILE A 124 -6.12 -0.67 2.93
N HIS A 125 -5.72 0.26 2.05
CA HIS A 125 -6.43 0.57 0.82
C HIS A 125 -6.65 -0.69 -0.04
N LEU A 126 -5.59 -1.47 -0.25
CA LEU A 126 -5.65 -2.69 -1.02
C LEU A 126 -6.50 -3.76 -0.31
N GLY A 127 -6.44 -3.86 1.02
CA GLY A 127 -7.30 -4.72 1.83
C GLY A 127 -8.80 -4.42 1.66
N THR A 128 -9.20 -3.15 1.52
CA THR A 128 -10.61 -2.78 1.28
C THR A 128 -11.15 -3.29 -0.06
N ARG A 129 -10.27 -3.50 -1.05
CA ARG A 129 -10.60 -3.92 -2.41
C ARG A 129 -10.12 -5.33 -2.75
N TRP A 130 -9.63 -6.06 -1.75
CA TRP A 130 -8.95 -7.34 -1.95
C TRP A 130 -9.78 -8.39 -2.69
N GLN A 131 -11.11 -8.41 -2.48
CA GLN A 131 -11.99 -9.32 -3.22
C GLN A 131 -11.94 -9.10 -4.74
N VAL A 132 -11.84 -7.83 -5.19
CA VAL A 132 -11.74 -7.50 -6.63
C VAL A 132 -10.39 -7.96 -7.17
N VAL A 133 -9.30 -7.65 -6.45
CA VAL A 133 -7.94 -8.08 -6.81
C VAL A 133 -7.88 -9.59 -6.99
N MET A 134 -8.43 -10.31 -6.02
CA MET A 134 -8.43 -11.76 -6.00
C MET A 134 -9.29 -12.36 -7.12
N ASN A 135 -10.46 -11.78 -7.41
CA ASN A 135 -11.31 -12.22 -8.52
C ASN A 135 -10.62 -12.03 -9.88
N VAL A 136 -9.90 -10.91 -10.04
CA VAL A 136 -9.13 -10.66 -11.27
C VAL A 136 -7.96 -11.62 -11.37
N PHE A 137 -7.23 -11.85 -10.27
CA PHE A 137 -6.12 -12.80 -10.23
C PHE A 137 -6.55 -14.20 -10.66
N TYR A 138 -7.62 -14.75 -10.07
CA TYR A 138 -8.16 -16.06 -10.50
C TYR A 138 -8.56 -16.10 -11.97
N GLY A 139 -9.16 -15.02 -12.46
CA GLY A 139 -9.53 -14.89 -13.87
C GLY A 139 -8.36 -14.66 -14.83
N MET A 140 -7.14 -14.43 -14.35
CA MET A 140 -5.91 -14.40 -15.18
C MET A 140 -5.27 -15.78 -15.29
N ILE A 141 -5.23 -16.52 -14.18
CA ILE A 141 -4.61 -17.86 -14.12
C ILE A 141 -5.54 -18.99 -14.57
N GLY A 142 -6.78 -18.69 -14.97
CA GLY A 142 -7.72 -19.68 -15.49
C GLY A 142 -8.15 -20.74 -14.48
N MET A 143 -8.07 -20.45 -13.17
CA MET A 143 -8.37 -21.45 -12.15
C MET A 143 -9.88 -21.78 -12.09
N PRO A 144 -10.25 -23.09 -11.99
CA PRO A 144 -11.63 -23.51 -11.85
C PRO A 144 -12.25 -23.08 -10.52
N ALA A 145 -13.57 -23.25 -10.38
CA ALA A 145 -14.33 -22.88 -9.19
C ALA A 145 -13.67 -23.38 -7.88
N ARG A 146 -13.65 -22.52 -6.85
CA ARG A 146 -12.87 -22.74 -5.62
C ARG A 146 -13.27 -24.04 -4.93
N SER A 147 -12.38 -25.03 -4.92
CA SER A 147 -12.56 -26.24 -4.11
C SER A 147 -12.30 -25.96 -2.62
N ALA A 148 -12.79 -26.84 -1.74
CA ALA A 148 -12.52 -26.75 -0.30
C ALA A 148 -11.01 -26.79 0.00
N CYS A 149 -10.27 -27.64 -0.72
CA CYS A 149 -8.81 -27.75 -0.62
C CYS A 149 -8.10 -26.46 -1.02
N GLN A 150 -8.46 -25.87 -2.18
CA GLN A 150 -7.89 -24.59 -2.61
C GLN A 150 -8.14 -23.48 -1.59
N THR A 151 -9.35 -23.43 -1.02
CA THR A 151 -9.69 -22.44 0.02
C THR A 151 -8.87 -22.65 1.30
N ALA A 152 -8.62 -23.90 1.71
CA ALA A 152 -7.78 -24.21 2.86
C ALA A 152 -6.32 -23.79 2.63
N ILE A 153 -5.75 -24.11 1.46
CA ILE A 153 -4.39 -23.71 1.09
C ILE A 153 -4.23 -22.19 1.12
N LEU A 154 -5.16 -21.44 0.54
CA LEU A 154 -5.10 -19.97 0.54
C LEU A 154 -5.18 -19.38 1.94
N ARG A 155 -5.97 -19.97 2.84
CA ARG A 155 -6.04 -19.56 4.24
C ARG A 155 -4.72 -19.85 4.97
N LEU A 156 -4.12 -21.01 4.73
CA LEU A 156 -2.82 -21.36 5.29
C LEU A 156 -1.75 -20.38 4.80
N LEU A 157 -1.67 -20.12 3.49
CA LEU A 157 -0.75 -19.13 2.92
C LEU A 157 -0.97 -17.73 3.52
N THR A 158 -2.23 -17.31 3.68
CA THR A 158 -2.53 -16.02 4.30
C THR A 158 -2.07 -15.97 5.75
N ALA A 159 -2.26 -17.06 6.52
CA ALA A 159 -1.80 -17.16 7.90
C ALA A 159 -0.27 -17.10 7.99
N LEU A 160 0.44 -17.78 7.08
CA LEU A 160 1.90 -17.72 6.98
C LEU A 160 2.39 -16.30 6.65
N ILE A 161 1.76 -15.62 5.69
CA ILE A 161 2.09 -14.23 5.34
C ILE A 161 1.86 -13.30 6.52
N MET A 162 0.74 -13.47 7.25
CA MET A 162 0.48 -12.67 8.44
C MET A 162 1.50 -12.91 9.55
N ALA A 163 1.84 -14.17 9.83
CA ALA A 163 2.84 -14.50 10.85
C ALA A 163 4.22 -13.94 10.48
N TRP A 164 4.62 -14.07 9.21
CA TRP A 164 5.85 -13.49 8.71
C TRP A 164 5.81 -11.96 8.76
N GLY A 165 4.70 -11.33 8.36
CA GLY A 165 4.53 -9.87 8.42
C GLY A 165 4.60 -9.31 9.84
N VAL A 166 4.12 -10.05 10.85
CA VAL A 166 4.28 -9.67 12.26
C VAL A 166 5.75 -9.72 12.65
N LYS A 167 6.45 -10.82 12.35
CA LYS A 167 7.91 -10.93 12.59
C LYS A 167 8.67 -9.80 11.90
N SER A 168 8.42 -9.60 10.60
CA SER A 168 9.04 -8.54 9.79
C SER A 168 8.76 -7.14 10.34
N SER A 169 7.59 -6.91 10.96
CA SER A 169 7.29 -5.60 11.57
C SER A 169 8.23 -5.26 12.73
N PHE A 170 8.67 -6.28 13.48
CA PHE A 170 9.69 -6.12 14.53
C PHE A 170 11.09 -6.04 13.93
N ASP A 171 11.44 -6.94 13.00
CA ASP A 171 12.75 -6.97 12.35
C ASP A 171 13.07 -5.68 11.57
N MET A 172 12.04 -5.01 11.03
CA MET A 172 12.17 -3.74 10.30
C MET A 172 12.00 -2.52 11.20
N ALA A 173 11.78 -2.70 12.52
CA ALA A 173 11.37 -1.64 13.45
C ALA A 173 10.23 -0.76 12.90
N PHE A 174 9.25 -1.37 12.21
CA PHE A 174 8.21 -0.65 11.46
C PHE A 174 7.37 0.25 12.37
N GLY A 175 7.06 -0.21 13.59
CA GLY A 175 6.36 0.60 14.59
C GLY A 175 7.16 1.85 15.01
N SER A 176 8.47 1.73 15.22
CA SER A 176 9.34 2.86 15.54
C SER A 176 9.37 3.88 14.41
N LYS A 177 9.45 3.41 13.15
CA LYS A 177 9.40 4.23 11.93
C LYS A 177 8.07 5.00 11.80
N LEU A 178 6.94 4.37 12.15
CA LEU A 178 5.63 5.04 12.18
C LEU A 178 5.48 6.07 13.30
N MET A 179 6.26 5.97 14.37
CA MET A 179 6.27 6.93 15.48
C MET A 179 7.35 8.00 15.33
N LEU A 180 8.07 8.03 14.21
CA LEU A 180 9.23 8.90 13.98
C LEU A 180 10.30 8.76 15.08
N ARG A 181 10.40 7.57 15.71
CA ARG A 181 11.46 7.31 16.68
C ARG A 181 12.73 7.00 15.92
N TYR A 182 13.80 7.73 16.23
CA TYR A 182 15.12 7.48 15.69
C TYR A 182 15.56 6.06 16.05
N SER A 183 15.55 5.17 15.06
CA SER A 183 16.21 3.88 15.12
C SER A 183 17.37 3.91 14.15
N LEU A 184 18.59 3.71 14.64
CA LEU A 184 19.76 3.46 13.78
C LEU A 184 19.74 2.04 13.16
N ASP A 185 18.58 1.38 13.22
CA ASP A 185 18.27 0.13 12.55
C ASP A 185 18.11 0.40 11.06
N MET A 186 19.21 0.17 10.34
CA MET A 186 19.22 0.15 8.90
C MET A 186 19.48 -1.25 8.40
N TRP A 187 18.72 -1.65 7.39
CA TRP A 187 18.85 -2.97 6.81
C TRP A 187 20.21 -3.16 6.14
N ASP A 188 20.90 -4.25 6.46
CA ASP A 188 22.14 -4.61 5.80
C ASP A 188 21.85 -5.26 4.43
N PHE A 189 21.96 -4.45 3.38
CA PHE A 189 21.77 -4.88 2.01
C PHE A 189 22.85 -5.86 1.52
N ASN A 190 24.03 -5.90 2.16
CA ASN A 190 25.07 -6.88 1.85
C ASN A 190 24.69 -8.28 2.34
N ALA A 191 24.00 -8.37 3.48
CA ALA A 191 23.52 -9.64 4.00
C ALA A 191 22.37 -10.21 3.16
N SER A 192 21.35 -9.40 2.86
CA SER A 192 20.24 -9.85 1.99
C SER A 192 19.42 -8.71 1.40
N THR A 193 19.65 -8.37 0.14
CA THR A 193 18.79 -7.42 -0.59
C THR A 193 17.36 -7.97 -0.75
N LEU A 194 17.20 -9.24 -1.11
CA LEU A 194 15.87 -9.85 -1.24
C LEU A 194 15.10 -9.88 0.08
N GLY A 195 15.79 -10.07 1.21
CA GLY A 195 15.18 -10.07 2.54
C GLY A 195 14.46 -8.76 2.85
N PHE A 196 15.00 -7.61 2.43
CA PHE A 196 14.35 -6.30 2.57
C PHE A 196 12.96 -6.30 1.90
N PHE A 197 12.92 -6.70 0.62
CA PHE A 197 11.68 -6.70 -0.16
C PHE A 197 10.67 -7.70 0.37
N VAL A 198 11.11 -8.90 0.77
CA VAL A 198 10.24 -9.93 1.37
C VAL A 198 9.63 -9.42 2.68
N ASN A 199 10.42 -8.75 3.52
CA ASN A 199 9.94 -8.21 4.79
C ASN A 199 8.95 -7.06 4.60
N TYR A 200 9.17 -6.14 3.66
CA TYR A 200 8.17 -5.11 3.39
C TYR A 200 6.93 -5.65 2.67
N ALA A 201 7.07 -6.64 1.77
CA ALA A 201 5.95 -7.30 1.11
C ALA A 201 5.07 -8.07 2.11
N SER A 202 5.67 -8.74 3.09
CA SER A 202 4.94 -9.45 4.15
C SER A 202 4.20 -8.48 5.08
N ILE A 203 4.79 -7.33 5.41
CA ILE A 203 4.14 -6.26 6.18
C ILE A 203 2.93 -5.72 5.42
N VAL A 204 3.07 -5.42 4.13
CA VAL A 204 1.95 -5.02 3.27
C VAL A 204 0.88 -6.11 3.25
N GLY A 205 1.27 -7.38 3.08
CA GLY A 205 0.40 -8.55 3.12
C GLY A 205 -0.39 -8.68 4.43
N LEU A 206 0.26 -8.42 5.57
CA LEU A 206 -0.37 -8.40 6.89
C LEU A 206 -1.50 -7.36 6.96
N TYR A 207 -1.24 -6.11 6.56
CA TYR A 207 -2.25 -5.05 6.61
C TYR A 207 -3.39 -5.26 5.62
N ILE A 208 -3.11 -5.82 4.43
CA ILE A 208 -4.14 -6.25 3.48
C ILE A 208 -5.06 -7.29 4.12
N ALA A 209 -4.48 -8.36 4.69
CA ALA A 209 -5.23 -9.45 5.28
C ALA A 209 -6.04 -8.98 6.49
N ALA A 210 -5.42 -8.24 7.41
CA ALA A 210 -6.07 -7.68 8.59
C ALA A 210 -7.27 -6.80 8.21
N THR A 211 -7.09 -5.90 7.24
CA THR A 211 -8.17 -5.03 6.77
C THR A 211 -9.30 -5.82 6.11
N HIS A 212 -8.97 -6.73 5.20
CA HIS A 212 -9.96 -7.53 4.49
C HIS A 212 -10.80 -8.39 5.47
N PHE A 213 -10.16 -9.12 6.38
CA PHE A 213 -10.88 -9.95 7.35
C PHE A 213 -11.64 -9.12 8.37
N GLY A 214 -11.08 -8.00 8.83
CA GLY A 214 -11.77 -7.06 9.73
C GLY A 214 -13.06 -6.52 9.12
N LEU A 215 -13.00 -6.03 7.88
CA LEU A 215 -14.18 -5.53 7.15
C LEU A 215 -15.22 -6.63 6.91
N ARG A 216 -14.77 -7.85 6.58
CA ARG A 216 -15.68 -8.99 6.40
C ARG A 216 -16.42 -9.32 7.69
N LEU A 217 -15.72 -9.36 8.83
CA LEU A 217 -16.32 -9.59 10.15
C LEU A 217 -17.36 -8.53 10.50
N VAL A 218 -17.05 -7.25 10.27
CA VAL A 218 -17.99 -6.13 10.49
C VAL A 218 -19.25 -6.30 9.63
N SER A 219 -19.08 -6.57 8.33
CA SER A 219 -20.22 -6.75 7.41
C SER A 219 -21.08 -7.97 7.74
N MET A 220 -20.49 -9.03 8.31
CA MET A 220 -21.23 -10.22 8.76
C MET A 220 -22.03 -9.94 10.03
N ARG A 221 -21.44 -9.22 10.99
CA ARG A 221 -22.12 -8.81 12.22
C ARG A 221 -23.30 -7.87 11.93
N ALA A 222 -23.13 -6.90 11.04
CA ALA A 222 -24.19 -5.99 10.63
C ALA A 222 -25.37 -6.73 9.97
N ARG A 223 -25.09 -7.69 9.08
CA ARG A 223 -26.13 -8.52 8.45
C ARG A 223 -26.87 -9.42 9.43
N ARG A 224 -26.18 -9.99 10.42
CA ARG A 224 -26.82 -10.80 11.47
C ARG A 224 -27.76 -9.97 12.34
N ARG A 225 -27.38 -8.72 12.68
CA ARG A 225 -28.25 -7.82 13.47
C ARG A 225 -29.54 -7.50 12.73
N MET A 226 -29.48 -7.12 11.46
CA MET A 226 -30.68 -6.84 10.66
C MET A 226 -31.55 -8.07 10.35
N ALA A 227 -31.06 -9.29 10.59
CA ALA A 227 -31.83 -10.52 10.40
C ALA A 227 -32.54 -10.98 11.68
N CYS A 228 -32.24 -10.37 12.84
CA CYS A 228 -32.87 -10.64 14.12
C CYS A 228 -33.86 -9.54 14.56
N GLU A 229 -33.92 -8.45 13.80
CA GLU A 229 -34.90 -7.35 13.91
C GLU A 229 -36.04 -7.58 12.90
#